data_AF-A0A7Y2QAD7-F1
#
_entry.id   AF-A0A7Y2QAD7-F1
#
_cell.length_a   1.000
_cell.length_b   1.000
_cell.length_c   1.000
_cell.angle_alpha   90.00
_cell.angle_beta   90.00
_cell.angle_gamma   90.00
#
_symmetry.space_group_name_H-M   'P 1'
#
loop_
_entity.id
_entity.type
_entity.pdbx_description
1 polymer ?
#
loop_
_entity_poly.entity_id
_entity_poly.type
_entity_poly.pdbx_seq_one_letter_code
_entity_poly.pdbx_strand_id
1 'polypeptide(L)' 'MTNETLLSVRNLSLQVAGTGVQVVKDVSFDVAPGEIFGIVGESGSGKTLATRALISLLPAPINQDVHPLPR' A
#
# COMPACT_ATOMS: atom_id res chain seq x y z
N MET A 1 -27.02 1.63 8.19
CA MET A 1 -25.78 2.40 8.34
C MET A 1 -24.95 2.10 7.11
N THR A 2 -24.86 3.03 6.16
CA THR A 2 -24.07 2.84 4.94
C THR A 2 -22.61 2.82 5.34
N ASN A 3 -21.94 1.70 5.11
CA ASN A 3 -20.51 1.51 5.39
C ASN A 3 -19.71 2.26 4.30
N GLU A 4 -19.76 3.59 4.37
CA GLU A 4 -19.14 4.46 3.37
C GLU A 4 -17.63 4.38 3.55
N THR A 5 -16.93 3.88 2.53
CA THR A 5 -15.47 3.75 2.53
C THR A 5 -14.88 4.96 1.82
N LEU A 6 -13.98 5.69 2.49
CA LEU A 6 -13.29 6.85 1.92
C LEU A 6 -12.04 6.42 1.13
N LEU A 7 -11.27 5.47 1.68
CA LEU A 7 -10.07 4.93 1.05
C LEU A 7 -10.15 3.41 1.08
N SER A 8 -9.99 2.78 -0.09
CA SER A 8 -9.92 1.33 -0.25
C SER A 8 -8.59 0.97 -0.88
N VAL A 9 -7.82 0.14 -0.18
CA VAL A 9 -6.53 -0.38 -0.62
C VAL A 9 -6.67 -1.88 -0.75
N ARG A 10 -6.30 -2.41 -1.91
CA ARG A 10 -6.40 -3.84 -2.21
C ARG A 10 -5.08 -4.33 -2.77
N ASN A 11 -4.61 -5.44 -2.20
CA ASN A 11 -3.47 -6.20 -2.68
C ASN A 11 -2.20 -5.35 -2.90
N LEU A 12 -1.97 -4.34 -2.05
CA LEU A 12 -0.81 -3.47 -2.18
C LEU A 12 0.46 -4.29 -1.95
N SER A 13 1.23 -4.44 -3.03
CA SER A 13 2.53 -5.10 -3.05
C SER A 13 3.57 -4.19 -3.67
N LEU A 14 4.71 -4.01 -2.99
CA LEU A 14 5.79 -3.13 -3.42
C LEU A 14 7.09 -3.92 -3.47
N GLN A 15 7.87 -3.71 -4.53
CA GLN A 15 9.17 -4.35 -4.70
C GLN A 15 10.24 -3.38 -5.19
N VAL A 16 11.49 -3.69 -4.84
CA VAL A 16 12.65 -2.97 -5.35
C VAL A 16 12.94 -3.44 -6.78
N ALA A 17 12.95 -2.49 -7.72
CA ALA A 17 13.29 -2.72 -9.11
C ALA A 17 14.70 -3.35 -9.22
N GLY A 18 14.85 -4.31 -10.13
CA GLY A 18 16.12 -4.99 -10.39
C GLY A 18 16.49 -6.10 -9.39
N THR A 19 16.01 -6.06 -8.14
CA THR A 19 16.25 -7.15 -7.17
C THR A 19 15.03 -8.03 -6.93
N GLY A 20 13.81 -7.51 -7.17
CA GLY A 20 12.57 -8.23 -6.89
C GLY A 20 12.26 -8.40 -5.40
N VAL A 21 13.07 -7.79 -4.51
CA VAL A 21 12.84 -7.86 -3.07
C VAL A 21 11.55 -7.14 -2.74
N GLN A 22 10.58 -7.89 -2.22
CA GLN A 22 9.30 -7.34 -1.75
C GLN A 22 9.47 -6.62 -0.42
N VAL A 23 9.04 -5.37 -0.38
CA VAL A 23 9.09 -4.49 0.81
C VAL A 23 7.72 -4.35 1.46
N VAL A 24 6.65 -4.47 0.68
CA VAL A 24 5.26 -4.57 1.15
C VAL A 24 4.61 -5.74 0.43
N LYS A 25 3.86 -6.57 1.15
CA LYS A 25 3.29 -7.83 0.64
C LYS A 25 1.80 -7.90 0.90
N ASP A 26 1.01 -7.86 -0.17
CA ASP A 26 -0.43 -8.13 -0.20
C ASP A 26 -1.23 -7.43 0.93
N VAL A 27 -1.04 -6.12 1.07
CA VAL A 27 -1.73 -5.34 2.10
C VAL A 27 -3.08 -4.86 1.58
N SER A 28 -4.15 -5.18 2.31
CA SER A 28 -5.52 -4.75 2.00
C SER A 28 -6.20 -4.17 3.23
N PHE A 29 -6.82 -2.99 3.09
CA PHE A 29 -7.59 -2.36 4.16
C PHE A 29 -8.55 -1.31 3.59
N ASP A 30 -9.52 -0.92 4.41
CA ASP A 30 -10.45 0.18 4.17
C ASP A 30 -10.29 1.23 5.27
N VAL A 31 -10.54 2.49 4.93
CA VAL A 31 -10.61 3.61 5.88
C VAL A 31 -11.93 4.33 5.67
N ALA A 32 -12.70 4.47 6.75
CA ALA A 32 -13.97 5.18 6.75
C ALA A 32 -13.78 6.71 6.87
N PRO A 33 -14.76 7.52 6.43
CA PRO A 33 -14.76 8.96 6.68
C PRO A 33 -14.61 9.28 8.17
N GLY A 34 -13.64 10.13 8.51
CA GLY A 34 -13.38 10.54 9.90
C GLY A 34 -12.63 9.53 10.76
N GLU A 35 -12.25 8.37 10.21
CA GLU A 35 -11.43 7.38 10.90
C GLU A 35 -9.97 7.82 11.02
N ILE A 36 -9.37 7.61 12.20
CA ILE A 36 -7.93 7.78 12.40
C ILE A 36 -7.25 6.45 12.13
N PHE A 37 -6.58 6.34 10.98
CA PHE A 37 -5.82 5.17 10.58
C PHE A 37 -4.30 5.39 10.76
N GLY A 38 -3.61 4.43 11.37
CA GLY A 38 -2.18 4.49 11.64
C GLY A 38 -1.42 3.26 11.16
N ILE A 39 -0.25 3.46 10.55
CA ILE A 39 0.67 2.39 10.14
C ILE A 39 1.85 2.34 11.10
N VAL A 40 2.03 1.22 11.81
CA VAL A 40 3.08 1.03 12.83
C VAL A 40 3.96 -0.19 12.52
N GLY A 41 5.15 -0.24 13.12
CA GLY A 41 6.11 -1.33 12.91
C GLY A 41 7.58 -0.88 12.99
N GLU A 42 8.51 -1.83 12.99
CA GLU A 42 9.95 -1.60 13.13
C GLU A 42 10.56 -0.76 12.00
N SER A 43 11.72 -0.14 12.25
CA SER A 43 12.45 0.59 11.20
C SER A 43 12.75 -0.34 10.02
N GLY A 44 12.51 0.14 8.79
CA GLY A 44 12.71 -0.65 7.57
C GLY A 44 11.54 -1.55 7.14
N SER A 45 10.46 -1.66 7.93
CA SER A 45 9.31 -2.53 7.61
C SER A 45 8.43 -2.09 6.41
N GLY A 46 8.81 -1.05 5.67
CA GLY A 46 8.08 -0.60 4.49
C GLY A 46 6.97 0.43 4.73
N LYS A 47 6.75 0.90 5.96
CA LYS A 47 5.68 1.89 6.32
C LYS A 47 5.68 3.13 5.41
N THR A 48 6.83 3.80 5.30
CA THR A 48 6.97 5.01 4.48
C THR A 48 6.68 4.75 3.01
N LEU A 49 7.08 3.58 2.49
CA LEU A 49 6.79 3.20 1.11
C LEU A 49 5.30 2.91 0.91
N ALA A 50 4.66 2.21 1.86
CA ALA A 50 3.23 2.00 1.86
C ALA A 50 2.48 3.34 1.85
N THR A 51 2.80 4.26 2.77
CA THR A 51 2.16 5.59 2.81
C THR A 51 2.36 6.38 1.52
N ARG A 52 3.58 6.35 0.94
CA ARG A 52 3.86 7.01 -0.34
C ARG A 52 3.12 6.39 -1.52
N ALA A 53 2.89 5.07 -1.51
CA ALA A 53 2.07 4.40 -2.51
C ALA A 53 0.62 4.90 -2.51
N LEU A 54 0.04 5.14 -1.33
CA LEU A 54 -1.34 5.62 -1.18
C LEU A 54 -1.57 7.01 -1.80
N ILE A 55 -0.52 7.82 -1.88
CA ILE A 55 -0.57 9.20 -2.38
C ILE A 55 0.19 9.38 -3.71
N SER A 56 0.49 8.27 -4.40
CA SER A 56 1.18 8.29 -5.70
C SER A 56 2.55 8.99 -5.69
N LEU A 57 3.30 8.88 -4.59
CA LEU A 57 4.64 9.48 -4.40
C LEU A 57 5.75 8.43 -4.26
N LEU A 58 5.64 7.29 -4.94
CA LEU A 58 6.67 6.26 -4.91
C LEU A 58 7.97 6.74 -5.58
N PRO A 59 9.14 6.45 -4.99
CA PRO A 59 10.41 6.75 -5.62
C PRO A 59 10.68 5.77 -6.77
N ALA A 60 11.43 6.22 -7.78
CA ALA A 60 11.73 5.46 -9.00
C ALA A 60 12.22 4.00 -8.82
N PRO A 61 13.05 3.64 -7.81
CA PRO A 61 13.48 2.25 -7.65
C PRO A 61 12.40 1.33 -7.06
N ILE A 62 11.18 1.83 -6.77
CA ILE A 62 10.10 1.02 -6.20
C ILE A 62 8.97 0.93 -7.22
N ASN A 63 8.61 -0.31 -7.56
CA ASN A 63 7.47 -0.60 -8.41
C ASN A 63 6.33 -1.18 -7.55
N GLN A 64 5.10 -0.75 -7.85
CA GLN A 64 3.92 -1.47 -7.43
C GLN A 64 3.82 -2.74 -8.28
N ASP A 65 3.73 -3.88 -7.61
CA ASP A 65 3.39 -5.13 -8.28
C ASP A 65 1.88 -5.08 -8.56
N VAL A 66 1.53 -4.54 -9.72
CA VAL A 66 0.14 -4.51 -10.19
C VAL A 66 -0.15 -5.89 -10.75
N HIS A 67 -0.66 -6.79 -9.90
CA HIS A 67 -1.22 -8.03 -10.41
C HIS A 67 -2.37 -7.66 -11.35
N PRO A 68 -2.35 -8.05 -12.63
CA PRO A 68 -3.46 -7.75 -13.52
C PRO A 68 -4.71 -8.39 -12.94
N LEU A 69 -5.74 -7.56 -12.69
CA LEU A 69 -7.05 -8.07 -12.28
C LEU A 69 -7.48 -9.15 -13.29
N PRO A 70 -7.95 -10.33 -12.85
CA PRO A 70 -8.58 -11.27 -13.77
C PRO A 70 -9.75 -10.54 -14.43
N ARG A 71 -9.81 -10.62 -15.77
CA ARG A 71 -10.90 -10.05 -16.56
C ARG A 71 -12.25 -10.61 -16.14
#